data_AF-A0A2D4N542-F1
#
_entry.id   AF-A0A2D4N542-F1
#
_cell.length_a   1.000
_cell.length_b   1.000
_cell.length_c   1.000
_cell.angle_alpha   90.00
_cell.angle_beta   90.00
_cell.angle_gamma   90.00
#
_symmetry.space_group_name_H-M   'P 1'
#
loop_
_entity.id
_entity.type
_entity.pdbx_description
1 polymer ?
#
loop_
_entity_poly.entity_id
_entity_poly.type
_entity_poly.pdbx_seq_one_letter_code
_entity_poly.pdbx_strand_id
1 'polypeptide(L)'
;GCECVPAFQKAATAAVATGRFKDCSGAPPGNEDYGGGDPAKFLPAWTELPAAPKRMHYEEPSSPALQRPRYGSIVDDERLSAEEMDERRRQNIAYEYLCHLEEAKRWMEVCLDEELPSTTELEEGLRNGVYLAKLAKFFAPKLVSDRKIYDVEQTRYKRSGLHFRHTDNTVQWLRAMESIGLPKIFYPETTDVYDRKNIPRMIYCIHALSLYLFKLGIAPQIQDLLGKVDFTEEEISNMRKELEKYGIQIPSFSKIGGILASELSVDEAALHAAVIAINEAIEKGNADQTIKTLQNPNAMLVNVDDNFAHEYQKELSEAKKKKEENARLKSDSILEEERDVYEELLTQAEIQGNINKVNLHIALAQVNEAIDMQDEVALMAGLNNP
;
A
#
# COMPACT_ATOMS: atom_id res chain seq x y z
N GLY A 1 -47.84 6.87 -18.44
CA GLY A 1 -47.47 6.65 -17.03
C GLY A 1 -46.79 5.31 -16.92
N CYS A 2 -45.76 5.14 -16.08
CA CYS A 2 -45.21 6.10 -15.12
C CYS A 2 -43.75 6.44 -15.43
N GLU A 3 -43.35 7.65 -15.04
CA GLU A 3 -41.95 8.10 -15.09
C GLU A 3 -41.22 7.65 -13.82
N CYS A 4 -39.98 7.17 -13.95
CA CYS A 4 -39.01 7.01 -12.87
C CYS A 4 -37.60 7.05 -13.48
N VAL A 5 -36.61 7.54 -12.72
CA VAL A 5 -35.24 7.94 -13.15
C VAL A 5 -35.19 9.32 -13.85
N PRO A 6 -34.19 10.20 -13.57
CA PRO A 6 -33.10 10.11 -12.59
C PRO A 6 -33.23 11.10 -11.41
N ALA A 7 -33.08 10.62 -10.18
CA ALA A 7 -32.95 11.48 -8.99
C ALA A 7 -31.49 11.87 -8.68
N PHE A 8 -30.52 11.00 -8.98
CA PHE A 8 -29.12 11.19 -8.62
C PHE A 8 -28.45 12.41 -9.27
N GLN A 9 -28.81 12.72 -10.52
CA GLN A 9 -28.14 13.75 -11.31
C GLN A 9 -28.43 15.20 -10.86
N LYS A 10 -29.31 15.40 -9.86
CA LYS A 10 -29.57 16.71 -9.22
C LYS A 10 -28.86 16.91 -7.89
N ALA A 11 -28.30 15.86 -7.28
CA ALA A 11 -27.61 15.99 -5.99
C ALA A 11 -26.22 16.62 -6.15
N ALA A 12 -25.45 16.17 -7.15
CA ALA A 12 -24.07 16.64 -7.38
C ALA A 12 -23.97 18.13 -7.71
N THR A 13 -24.94 18.69 -8.46
CA THR A 13 -24.89 20.09 -8.91
C THR A 13 -25.20 21.11 -7.82
N ALA A 14 -25.73 20.69 -6.67
CA ALA A 14 -26.16 21.59 -5.59
C ALA A 14 -25.01 22.02 -4.65
N ALA A 15 -23.95 21.22 -4.53
CA ALA A 15 -22.90 21.40 -3.52
C ALA A 15 -21.95 22.59 -3.77
N VAL A 16 -21.93 23.15 -4.99
CA VAL A 16 -20.96 24.19 -5.41
C VAL A 16 -21.50 25.62 -5.18
N ALA A 17 -22.79 25.78 -4.84
CA ALA A 17 -23.49 27.07 -4.96
C ALA A 17 -23.51 27.98 -3.71
N THR A 18 -23.12 27.51 -2.51
CA THR A 18 -23.33 28.26 -1.25
C THR A 18 -22.09 28.32 -0.36
N GLY A 19 -21.08 29.09 -0.78
CA GLY A 19 -19.93 29.41 0.06
C GLY A 19 -20.29 30.28 1.27
N ARG A 20 -20.29 29.69 2.47
CA ARG A 20 -20.27 30.40 3.77
C ARG A 20 -19.61 29.56 4.86
N PHE A 21 -18.29 29.72 5.01
CA PHE A 21 -17.63 29.38 6.27
C PHE A 21 -18.15 30.27 7.40
N LYS A 22 -18.43 29.68 8.55
CA LYS A 22 -18.46 30.35 9.85
C LYS A 22 -18.09 29.37 10.95
N ASP A 23 -17.08 29.74 11.73
CA ASP A 23 -16.70 29.07 12.97
C ASP A 23 -17.79 29.20 14.04
N CYS A 24 -17.88 28.21 14.92
CA CYS A 24 -18.43 28.38 16.27
C CYS A 24 -17.86 27.30 17.20
N SER A 25 -16.84 27.66 17.98
CA SER A 25 -16.52 26.97 19.23
C SER A 25 -17.52 27.40 20.32
N GLY A 26 -17.96 26.47 21.17
CA GLY A 26 -18.92 26.79 22.23
C GLY A 26 -19.22 25.60 23.15
N ALA A 27 -19.15 25.84 24.46
CA ALA A 27 -19.51 24.89 25.51
C ALA A 27 -20.95 25.15 26.04
N PRO A 28 -21.56 24.26 26.86
CA PRO A 28 -23.01 24.20 27.03
C PRO A 28 -23.56 24.94 28.26
N PRO A 29 -24.89 25.14 28.29
CA PRO A 29 -25.75 24.91 29.46
C PRO A 29 -26.87 23.88 29.14
N GLY A 30 -27.68 23.37 30.08
CA GLY A 30 -27.61 23.53 31.54
C GLY A 30 -28.97 23.44 32.27
N ASN A 31 -29.49 22.21 32.46
CA ASN A 31 -30.47 21.77 33.49
C ASN A 31 -31.92 22.33 33.53
N GLU A 32 -32.72 21.61 34.35
CA GLU A 32 -34.10 21.88 34.86
C GLU A 32 -35.26 21.75 33.85
N ASP A 33 -36.42 21.13 34.15
CA ASP A 33 -36.78 19.98 35.03
C ASP A 33 -38.16 19.43 34.52
N TYR A 34 -39.03 18.60 35.12
CA TYR A 34 -39.16 17.98 36.44
C TYR A 34 -40.09 16.74 36.36
N GLY A 35 -39.87 15.68 37.17
CA GLY A 35 -40.91 14.68 37.50
C GLY A 35 -40.49 13.19 37.44
N GLY A 36 -40.81 12.42 38.49
CA GLY A 36 -40.50 10.98 38.59
C GLY A 36 -41.70 10.06 38.35
N GLY A 37 -41.43 8.81 37.93
CA GLY A 37 -42.44 7.78 37.68
C GLY A 37 -41.87 6.35 37.69
N ASP A 38 -42.44 5.51 38.54
CA ASP A 38 -42.12 4.11 38.86
C ASP A 38 -41.74 3.20 37.64
N PRO A 39 -40.54 2.57 37.61
CA PRO A 39 -40.03 1.82 36.45
C PRO A 39 -40.61 0.39 36.35
N ALA A 40 -41.93 0.26 36.19
CA ALA A 40 -42.63 -1.04 36.25
C ALA A 40 -43.73 -1.24 35.18
N LYS A 41 -43.34 -1.29 33.89
CA LYS A 41 -44.10 -1.95 32.78
C LYS A 41 -43.22 -2.16 31.53
N PHE A 42 -43.71 -3.01 30.63
CA PHE A 42 -43.17 -3.32 29.28
C PHE A 42 -41.89 -4.17 29.18
N LEU A 43 -41.94 -5.37 29.76
CA LEU A 43 -41.32 -6.55 29.15
C LEU A 43 -42.42 -7.57 28.79
N PRO A 44 -42.51 -8.06 27.53
CA PRO A 44 -43.38 -9.18 27.20
C PRO A 44 -42.75 -10.50 27.65
N ALA A 45 -43.58 -11.47 28.05
CA ALA A 45 -43.12 -12.71 28.67
C ALA A 45 -42.65 -13.76 27.63
N TRP A 46 -41.58 -14.48 27.97
CA TRP A 46 -41.26 -15.79 27.42
C TRP A 46 -41.39 -16.84 28.53
N THR A 47 -42.45 -17.64 28.47
CA THR A 47 -42.74 -18.70 29.45
C THR A 47 -42.02 -20.00 29.12
N GLU A 48 -41.30 -20.52 30.10
CA GLU A 48 -41.16 -21.95 30.45
C GLU A 48 -41.05 -22.97 29.30
N LEU A 49 -39.84 -23.52 29.10
CA LEU A 49 -39.64 -24.83 28.47
C LEU A 49 -39.19 -25.86 29.53
N PRO A 50 -39.84 -27.04 29.62
CA PRO A 50 -39.60 -28.00 30.70
C PRO A 50 -38.33 -28.87 30.52
N ALA A 51 -37.92 -29.51 31.61
CA ALA A 51 -36.67 -30.27 31.71
C ALA A 51 -36.63 -31.57 30.88
N ALA A 52 -35.42 -31.98 30.48
CA ALA A 52 -35.19 -33.14 29.62
C ALA A 52 -35.43 -34.49 30.33
N PRO A 53 -36.01 -35.49 29.64
CA PRO A 53 -36.20 -36.84 30.17
C PRO A 53 -34.90 -37.68 30.21
N LYS A 54 -34.94 -38.78 30.98
CA LYS A 54 -33.77 -39.64 31.27
C LYS A 54 -33.39 -40.58 30.10
N ARG A 55 -32.13 -41.04 30.11
CA ARG A 55 -31.60 -42.09 29.21
C ARG A 55 -32.53 -43.30 29.14
N MET A 56 -32.83 -43.76 27.92
CA MET A 56 -33.19 -45.16 27.67
C MET A 56 -31.93 -45.96 27.35
N HIS A 57 -31.79 -47.14 27.96
CA HIS A 57 -30.83 -48.14 27.52
C HIS A 57 -31.48 -48.97 26.40
N TYR A 58 -30.76 -49.14 25.29
CA TYR A 58 -31.09 -50.15 24.28
C TYR A 58 -30.10 -51.30 24.43
N GLU A 59 -30.62 -52.51 24.64
CA GLU A 59 -29.85 -53.74 24.54
C GLU A 59 -30.00 -54.29 23.11
N GLU A 60 -28.89 -54.56 22.42
CA GLU A 60 -28.92 -55.24 21.12
C GLU A 60 -28.80 -56.77 21.28
N PRO A 61 -29.55 -57.57 20.51
CA PRO A 61 -29.56 -59.02 20.64
C PRO A 61 -28.33 -59.68 20.01
N SER A 62 -27.84 -60.77 20.62
CA SER A 62 -26.61 -61.45 20.24
C SER A 62 -26.80 -62.59 19.23
N SER A 63 -26.22 -62.48 18.02
CA SER A 63 -25.67 -63.57 17.15
C SER A 63 -25.52 -63.14 15.69
N PRO A 64 -24.68 -63.79 14.86
CA PRO A 64 -23.43 -64.52 15.14
C PRO A 64 -22.23 -63.89 14.40
N ALA A 65 -21.06 -64.53 14.42
CA ALA A 65 -19.82 -63.97 13.87
C ALA A 65 -19.80 -63.88 12.32
N LEU A 66 -19.63 -62.66 11.81
CA LEU A 66 -19.14 -62.38 10.46
C LEU A 66 -17.78 -61.67 10.57
N GLN A 67 -16.78 -62.19 9.85
CA GLN A 67 -15.41 -61.66 9.89
C GLN A 67 -15.37 -60.26 9.25
N ARG A 68 -15.26 -59.21 10.07
CA ARG A 68 -14.85 -57.90 9.56
C ARG A 68 -13.40 -58.01 9.07
N PRO A 69 -13.05 -57.45 7.88
CA PRO A 69 -11.66 -57.37 7.46
C PRO A 69 -10.84 -56.68 8.55
N ARG A 70 -9.59 -57.11 8.75
CA ARG A 70 -8.61 -56.25 9.43
C ARG A 70 -8.45 -55.01 8.55
N TYR A 71 -9.06 -53.89 8.95
CA TYR A 71 -8.51 -52.61 8.58
C TYR A 71 -7.03 -52.64 9.01
N GLY A 72 -6.15 -52.31 8.07
CA GLY A 72 -4.73 -52.19 8.38
C GLY A 72 -4.52 -51.16 9.48
N SER A 73 -3.32 -51.16 10.06
CA SER A 73 -2.83 -49.97 10.73
C SER A 73 -3.10 -48.76 9.82
N ILE A 74 -3.97 -47.86 10.28
CA ILE A 74 -3.88 -46.47 9.83
C ILE A 74 -2.43 -46.12 10.12
N VAL A 75 -1.68 -45.78 9.07
CA VAL A 75 -0.28 -45.36 9.25
C VAL A 75 -0.35 -44.19 10.23
N ASP A 76 0.39 -44.29 11.33
CA ASP A 76 0.45 -43.21 12.31
C ASP A 76 1.08 -41.99 11.62
N ASP A 77 0.22 -41.14 11.09
CA ASP A 77 0.52 -39.80 10.60
C ASP A 77 0.99 -39.03 11.84
N GLU A 78 2.32 -39.02 12.03
CA GLU A 78 2.97 -38.78 13.33
C GLU A 78 2.41 -37.50 13.94
N ARG A 79 1.61 -37.69 14.99
CA ARG A 79 0.69 -36.65 15.45
C ARG A 79 1.43 -35.66 16.34
N LEU A 80 2.21 -34.82 15.67
CA LEU A 80 3.14 -33.83 16.21
C LEU A 80 2.62 -33.24 17.51
N SER A 81 3.47 -33.26 18.53
CA SER A 81 3.23 -32.63 19.83
C SER A 81 2.78 -31.19 19.64
N ALA A 82 1.97 -30.67 20.57
CA ALA A 82 1.63 -29.26 20.59
C ALA A 82 2.89 -28.38 20.60
N GLU A 83 3.98 -28.85 21.22
CA GLU A 83 5.29 -28.18 21.25
C GLU A 83 6.00 -28.23 19.88
N GLU A 84 5.94 -29.36 19.16
CA GLU A 84 6.53 -29.53 17.83
C GLU A 84 5.77 -28.73 16.75
N MET A 85 4.44 -28.68 16.86
CA MET A 85 3.58 -27.84 16.02
C MET A 85 3.90 -26.35 16.21
N ASP A 86 4.14 -25.91 17.45
CA ASP A 86 4.44 -24.51 17.76
C ASP A 86 5.89 -24.14 17.37
N GLU A 87 6.86 -25.04 17.57
CA GLU A 87 8.24 -24.90 17.08
C GLU A 87 8.28 -24.81 15.54
N ARG A 88 7.60 -25.71 14.83
CA ARG A 88 7.52 -25.71 13.36
C ARG A 88 6.83 -24.44 12.84
N ARG A 89 5.80 -23.94 13.54
CA ARG A 89 5.18 -22.65 13.24
C ARG A 89 6.15 -21.48 13.42
N ARG A 90 6.99 -21.47 14.46
CA ARG A 90 8.00 -20.41 14.66
C ARG A 90 9.13 -20.47 13.62
N GLN A 91 9.51 -21.67 13.18
CA GLN A 91 10.46 -21.84 12.06
C GLN A 91 9.89 -21.26 10.76
N ASN A 92 8.62 -21.56 10.42
CA ASN A 92 7.96 -20.95 9.26
C ASN A 92 7.92 -19.42 9.34
N ILE A 93 7.54 -18.85 10.49
CA ILE A 93 7.49 -17.38 10.71
C ILE A 93 8.88 -16.73 10.53
N ALA A 94 9.96 -17.40 10.96
CA ALA A 94 11.32 -16.92 10.76
C ALA A 94 11.77 -16.99 9.28
N TYR A 95 11.37 -18.04 8.56
CA TYR A 95 11.59 -18.18 7.11
C TYR A 95 10.81 -17.13 6.31
N GLU A 96 9.51 -16.95 6.59
CA GLU A 96 8.66 -15.92 5.98
C GLU A 96 9.27 -14.51 6.13
N TYR A 97 9.79 -14.19 7.33
CA TYR A 97 10.44 -12.90 7.57
C TYR A 97 11.80 -12.75 6.87
N LEU A 98 12.59 -13.83 6.73
CA LEU A 98 13.81 -13.82 5.90
C LEU A 98 13.50 -13.59 4.42
N CYS A 99 12.42 -14.17 3.88
CA CYS A 99 11.92 -13.82 2.54
C CYS A 99 11.59 -12.32 2.47
N HIS A 100 10.82 -11.77 3.41
CA HIS A 100 10.45 -10.35 3.40
C HIS A 100 11.64 -9.38 3.55
N LEU A 101 12.71 -9.79 4.24
CA LEU A 101 14.00 -9.07 4.27
C LEU A 101 14.69 -9.10 2.89
N GLU A 102 14.73 -10.24 2.21
CA GLU A 102 15.36 -10.37 0.89
C GLU A 102 14.58 -9.63 -0.21
N GLU A 103 13.25 -9.66 -0.14
CA GLU A 103 12.36 -8.89 -1.02
C GLU A 103 12.60 -7.38 -0.86
N ALA A 104 12.69 -6.90 0.39
CA ALA A 104 12.99 -5.50 0.70
C ALA A 104 14.41 -5.12 0.26
N LYS A 105 15.40 -6.00 0.49
CA LYS A 105 16.79 -5.80 0.03
C LYS A 105 16.82 -5.58 -1.48
N ARG A 106 16.41 -6.57 -2.29
CA ARG A 106 16.55 -6.51 -3.75
C ARG A 106 15.78 -5.34 -4.36
N TRP A 107 14.62 -5.01 -3.80
CA TRP A 107 13.86 -3.84 -4.23
C TRP A 107 14.58 -2.53 -3.92
N MET A 108 15.20 -2.40 -2.73
CA MET A 108 16.03 -1.23 -2.40
C MET A 108 17.28 -1.14 -3.27
N GLU A 109 17.98 -2.25 -3.55
CA GLU A 109 19.15 -2.26 -4.43
C GLU A 109 18.80 -1.73 -5.84
N VAL A 110 17.69 -2.20 -6.42
CA VAL A 110 17.20 -1.72 -7.73
C VAL A 110 16.76 -0.25 -7.70
N CYS A 111 16.25 0.26 -6.58
CA CYS A 111 15.88 1.67 -6.43
C CYS A 111 17.07 2.60 -6.13
N LEU A 112 18.23 2.05 -5.76
CA LEU A 112 19.39 2.83 -5.31
C LEU A 112 20.63 2.72 -6.22
N ASP A 113 20.69 1.70 -7.08
CA ASP A 113 21.88 1.32 -7.89
C ASP A 113 23.13 1.09 -7.00
N GLU A 114 22.91 0.50 -5.83
CA GLU A 114 23.91 0.29 -4.78
C GLU A 114 23.66 -1.06 -4.07
N GLU A 115 24.71 -1.85 -3.87
CA GLU A 115 24.64 -3.13 -3.13
C GLU A 115 24.37 -2.89 -1.64
N LEU A 116 23.41 -3.64 -1.08
CA LEU A 116 23.05 -3.59 0.33
C LEU A 116 23.70 -4.76 1.10
N PRO A 117 23.78 -4.68 2.46
CA PRO A 117 24.26 -5.77 3.30
C PRO A 117 23.55 -7.11 3.05
N SER A 118 24.09 -8.22 3.56
CA SER A 118 23.42 -9.53 3.45
C SER A 118 22.01 -9.48 4.08
N THR A 119 21.13 -10.40 3.69
CA THR A 119 19.76 -10.51 4.21
C THR A 119 19.72 -10.58 5.75
N THR A 120 20.74 -11.19 6.35
CA THR A 120 20.93 -11.36 7.79
C THR A 120 21.52 -10.12 8.49
N GLU A 121 22.30 -9.30 7.78
CA GLU A 121 22.87 -8.04 8.31
C GLU A 121 22.01 -6.81 7.99
N LEU A 122 21.03 -6.94 7.08
CA LEU A 122 20.15 -5.86 6.59
C LEU A 122 19.49 -5.08 7.74
N GLU A 123 18.99 -5.77 8.76
CA GLU A 123 18.37 -5.13 9.92
C GLU A 123 19.31 -4.13 10.61
N GLU A 124 20.58 -4.49 10.79
CA GLU A 124 21.58 -3.67 11.46
C GLU A 124 22.10 -2.56 10.52
N GLY A 125 22.28 -2.88 9.23
CA GLY A 125 22.71 -1.94 8.20
C GLY A 125 21.75 -0.76 7.99
N LEU A 126 20.44 -0.97 8.17
CA LEU A 126 19.43 0.08 8.01
C LEU A 126 19.31 1.01 9.23
N ARG A 127 19.86 0.66 10.41
CA ARG A 127 19.72 1.44 11.67
C ARG A 127 20.35 2.82 11.63
N ASN A 128 21.38 3.02 10.80
CA ASN A 128 22.02 4.32 10.60
C ASN A 128 21.19 5.26 9.69
N GLY A 129 20.08 4.77 9.13
CA GLY A 129 19.15 5.50 8.28
C GLY A 129 19.72 5.95 6.93
N VAL A 130 20.99 5.70 6.60
CA VAL A 130 21.64 6.21 5.39
C VAL A 130 20.95 5.67 4.14
N TYR A 131 20.73 4.36 4.05
CA TYR A 131 19.98 3.75 2.95
C TYR A 131 18.52 4.23 2.89
N LEU A 132 17.87 4.47 4.05
CA LEU A 132 16.51 5.02 4.10
C LEU A 132 16.48 6.47 3.55
N ALA A 133 17.49 7.29 3.84
CA ALA A 133 17.62 8.64 3.32
C ALA A 133 18.04 8.68 1.83
N LYS A 134 18.85 7.73 1.37
CA LYS A 134 19.10 7.52 -0.07
C LYS A 134 17.80 7.15 -0.80
N LEU A 135 16.98 6.27 -0.22
CA LEU A 135 15.66 5.91 -0.77
C LEU A 135 14.70 7.11 -0.75
N ALA A 136 14.74 7.92 0.31
CA ALA A 136 13.99 9.17 0.42
C ALA A 136 14.36 10.19 -0.67
N LYS A 137 15.64 10.25 -1.06
CA LYS A 137 16.11 11.04 -2.21
C LYS A 137 15.60 10.47 -3.53
N PHE A 138 15.57 9.14 -3.71
CA PHE A 138 15.08 8.50 -4.94
C PHE A 138 13.64 8.91 -5.27
N PHE A 139 12.70 8.81 -4.32
CA PHE A 139 11.29 9.13 -4.58
C PHE A 139 10.87 10.57 -4.24
N ALA A 140 11.67 11.34 -3.49
CA ALA A 140 11.41 12.74 -3.16
C ALA A 140 12.67 13.64 -3.25
N PRO A 141 13.32 13.72 -4.44
CA PRO A 141 14.60 14.44 -4.62
C PRO A 141 14.50 15.95 -4.37
N LYS A 142 13.29 16.53 -4.50
CA LYS A 142 13.01 17.94 -4.18
C LYS A 142 13.08 18.24 -2.68
N LEU A 143 12.96 17.21 -1.81
CA LEU A 143 12.99 17.35 -0.35
C LEU A 143 14.34 16.96 0.26
N VAL A 144 14.90 15.81 -0.16
CA VAL A 144 16.12 15.21 0.41
C VAL A 144 17.28 15.38 -0.56
N SER A 145 18.44 15.83 -0.06
CA SER A 145 19.64 16.03 -0.87
C SER A 145 20.88 15.56 -0.12
N ASP A 146 21.91 15.11 -0.86
CA ASP A 146 23.06 14.39 -0.29
C ASP A 146 23.79 15.19 0.81
N ARG A 147 23.83 16.52 0.68
CA ARG A 147 24.43 17.44 1.67
C ARG A 147 23.70 17.45 3.02
N LYS A 148 22.46 16.94 3.09
CA LYS A 148 21.69 16.76 4.32
C LYS A 148 21.84 15.35 4.91
N ILE A 149 22.21 14.35 4.11
CA ILE A 149 22.36 12.97 4.58
C ILE A 149 23.65 12.88 5.41
N TYR A 150 23.52 12.39 6.64
CA TYR A 150 24.63 12.28 7.59
C TYR A 150 25.37 10.95 7.45
N ASP A 151 26.67 11.01 7.22
CA ASP A 151 27.58 9.86 6.99
C ASP A 151 27.17 9.00 5.77
N VAL A 152 26.98 9.64 4.61
CA VAL A 152 26.60 9.01 3.32
C VAL A 152 27.42 7.76 2.97
N GLU A 153 28.74 7.82 3.19
CA GLU A 153 29.71 6.74 2.94
C GLU A 153 29.78 5.69 4.06
N GLN A 154 29.00 5.88 5.13
CA GLN A 154 28.95 5.07 6.35
C GLN A 154 30.33 4.95 7.04
N THR A 155 31.23 5.91 6.83
CA THR A 155 32.62 5.87 7.33
C THR A 155 32.73 6.04 8.84
N ARG A 156 31.86 6.85 9.45
CA ARG A 156 31.77 6.96 10.91
C ARG A 156 31.08 5.73 11.47
N TYR A 157 30.02 5.25 10.83
CA TYR A 157 29.32 4.03 11.23
C TYR A 157 30.26 2.82 11.27
N LYS A 158 30.97 2.52 10.17
CA LYS A 158 31.94 1.42 10.06
C LYS A 158 33.11 1.53 11.05
N ARG A 159 33.46 2.73 11.52
CA ARG A 159 34.59 2.96 12.46
C ARG A 159 34.17 3.08 13.93
N SER A 160 32.92 3.44 14.22
CA SER A 160 32.52 3.92 15.55
C SER A 160 31.06 3.61 15.92
N GLY A 161 30.35 2.83 15.10
CA GLY A 161 28.96 2.45 15.34
C GLY A 161 27.96 3.59 15.16
N LEU A 162 26.76 3.40 15.72
CA LEU A 162 25.71 4.43 15.69
C LEU A 162 26.13 5.69 16.46
N HIS A 163 25.84 6.83 15.85
CA HIS A 163 25.98 8.14 16.45
C HIS A 163 24.63 8.86 16.32
N PHE A 164 24.19 9.58 17.35
CA PHE A 164 22.83 10.14 17.44
C PHE A 164 22.38 10.90 16.18
N ARG A 165 23.27 11.63 15.49
CA ARG A 165 22.94 12.32 14.23
C ARG A 165 22.44 11.42 13.09
N HIS A 166 22.65 10.09 13.13
CA HIS A 166 22.04 9.16 12.18
C HIS A 166 20.50 9.17 12.25
N THR A 167 19.88 9.55 13.39
CA THR A 167 18.42 9.64 13.48
C THR A 167 17.81 10.66 12.51
N ASP A 168 18.57 11.69 12.12
CA ASP A 168 18.12 12.69 11.15
C ASP A 168 17.93 12.09 9.75
N ASN A 169 18.70 11.07 9.38
CA ASN A 169 18.52 10.32 8.13
C ASN A 169 17.15 9.63 8.10
N THR A 170 16.80 8.92 9.18
CA THR A 170 15.48 8.29 9.34
C THR A 170 14.35 9.33 9.36
N VAL A 171 14.54 10.48 10.00
CA VAL A 171 13.56 11.58 10.01
C VAL A 171 13.38 12.21 8.63
N GLN A 172 14.43 12.31 7.81
CA GLN A 172 14.32 12.75 6.42
C GLN A 172 13.50 11.76 5.57
N TRP A 173 13.65 10.45 5.79
CA TRP A 173 12.82 9.43 5.14
C TRP A 173 11.34 9.47 5.56
N LEU A 174 11.05 9.60 6.86
CA LEU A 174 9.66 9.76 7.35
C LEU A 174 8.97 11.00 6.74
N ARG A 175 9.70 12.12 6.63
CA ARG A 175 9.19 13.35 5.97
C ARG A 175 9.00 13.20 4.46
N ALA A 176 9.85 12.41 3.79
CA ALA A 176 9.66 12.11 2.37
C ALA A 176 8.39 11.30 2.14
N MET A 177 8.15 10.25 2.94
CA MET A 177 6.91 9.46 2.87
C MET A 177 5.65 10.30 3.14
N GLU A 178 5.75 11.27 4.06
CA GLU A 178 4.67 12.23 4.31
C GLU A 178 4.42 13.15 3.11
N SER A 179 5.49 13.60 2.42
CA SER A 179 5.36 14.47 1.25
C SER A 179 4.76 13.82 0.00
N ILE A 180 4.79 12.49 -0.10
CA ILE A 180 4.12 11.72 -1.17
C ILE A 180 2.75 11.16 -0.75
N GLY A 181 2.29 11.41 0.48
CA GLY A 181 0.97 11.00 0.96
C GLY A 181 0.83 9.54 1.43
N LEU A 182 1.92 8.82 1.72
CA LEU A 182 1.81 7.46 2.29
C LEU A 182 1.10 7.52 3.66
N PRO A 183 0.08 6.69 3.95
CA PRO A 183 -0.65 6.74 5.22
C PRO A 183 0.24 6.48 6.46
N LYS A 184 0.10 7.33 7.49
CA LYS A 184 0.95 7.30 8.70
C LYS A 184 0.84 6.02 9.53
N ILE A 185 -0.21 5.22 9.33
CA ILE A 185 -0.39 3.92 9.99
C ILE A 185 0.73 2.91 9.65
N PHE A 186 1.40 3.08 8.50
CA PHE A 186 2.53 2.24 8.11
C PHE A 186 3.85 2.63 8.79
N TYR A 187 3.97 3.86 9.29
CA TYR A 187 5.28 4.44 9.62
C TYR A 187 5.87 3.82 10.90
N PRO A 188 7.17 3.51 10.93
CA PRO A 188 7.90 3.23 12.17
C PRO A 188 8.23 4.53 12.92
N GLU A 189 8.49 4.42 14.21
CA GLU A 189 9.11 5.49 14.98
C GLU A 189 10.63 5.53 14.72
N THR A 190 11.27 6.67 14.98
CA THR A 190 12.73 6.80 14.83
C THR A 190 13.50 5.84 15.76
N THR A 191 12.90 5.53 16.92
CA THR A 191 13.33 4.54 17.92
C THR A 191 13.18 3.09 17.43
N ASP A 192 12.12 2.78 16.67
CA ASP A 192 11.92 1.44 16.06
C ASP A 192 13.12 1.03 15.20
N VAL A 193 13.66 2.00 14.46
CA VAL A 193 14.85 1.88 13.61
C VAL A 193 16.15 1.98 14.42
N TYR A 194 16.42 3.15 15.02
CA TYR A 194 17.75 3.47 15.57
C TYR A 194 18.12 2.59 16.77
N ASP A 195 17.21 2.41 17.72
CA ASP A 195 17.42 1.61 18.94
C ASP A 195 17.11 0.11 18.72
N ARG A 196 16.90 -0.33 17.46
CA ARG A 196 16.47 -1.68 17.07
C ARG A 196 15.20 -2.14 17.81
N LYS A 197 14.28 -1.21 18.16
CA LYS A 197 13.08 -1.51 18.97
C LYS A 197 12.03 -2.33 18.22
N ASN A 198 11.88 -2.11 16.91
CA ASN A 198 10.88 -2.80 16.08
C ASN A 198 11.27 -2.72 14.60
N ILE A 199 12.38 -3.36 14.23
CA ILE A 199 12.81 -3.46 12.82
C ILE A 199 11.73 -4.11 11.92
N PRO A 200 10.95 -5.13 12.36
CA PRO A 200 9.85 -5.66 11.55
C PRO A 200 8.82 -4.61 11.09
N ARG A 201 8.53 -3.58 11.90
CA ARG A 201 7.67 -2.45 11.50
C ARG A 201 8.32 -1.55 10.44
N MET A 202 9.64 -1.39 10.47
CA MET A 202 10.38 -0.68 9.42
C MET A 202 10.37 -1.47 8.10
N ILE A 203 10.60 -2.79 8.13
CA ILE A 203 10.50 -3.65 6.94
C ILE A 203 9.08 -3.66 6.38
N TYR A 204 8.06 -3.75 7.24
CA TYR A 204 6.65 -3.60 6.87
C TYR A 204 6.35 -2.25 6.19
N CYS A 205 6.94 -1.16 6.69
CA CYS A 205 6.83 0.15 6.06
C CYS A 205 7.52 0.24 4.69
N ILE A 206 8.65 -0.45 4.49
CA ILE A 206 9.33 -0.55 3.19
C ILE A 206 8.45 -1.30 2.18
N HIS A 207 7.79 -2.39 2.60
CA HIS A 207 6.82 -3.12 1.77
C HIS A 207 5.55 -2.31 1.45
N ALA A 208 5.06 -1.50 2.39
CA ALA A 208 3.95 -0.57 2.11
C ALA A 208 4.37 0.55 1.15
N LEU A 209 5.58 1.09 1.33
CA LEU A 209 6.17 2.12 0.47
C LEU A 209 6.41 1.59 -0.96
N SER A 210 6.93 0.37 -1.13
CA SER A 210 7.21 -0.20 -2.46
C SER A 210 5.92 -0.41 -3.27
N LEU A 211 4.87 -0.96 -2.64
CA LEU A 211 3.55 -1.10 -3.25
C LEU A 211 2.90 0.26 -3.59
N TYR A 212 3.14 1.29 -2.76
CA TYR A 212 2.64 2.64 -3.01
C TYR A 212 3.39 3.36 -4.14
N LEU A 213 4.72 3.31 -4.15
CA LEU A 213 5.56 3.89 -5.21
C LEU A 213 5.36 3.18 -6.55
N PHE A 214 5.03 1.88 -6.54
CA PHE A 214 4.63 1.14 -7.75
C PHE A 214 3.28 1.63 -8.31
N LYS A 215 2.27 1.87 -7.46
CA LYS A 215 1.00 2.50 -7.89
C LYS A 215 1.19 3.91 -8.46
N LEU A 216 2.16 4.67 -7.94
CA LEU A 216 2.53 5.99 -8.46
C LEU A 216 3.47 5.92 -9.69
N GLY A 217 3.85 4.73 -10.16
CA GLY A 217 4.76 4.56 -11.29
C GLY A 217 6.18 5.12 -11.07
N ILE A 218 6.58 5.30 -9.80
CA ILE A 218 7.91 5.83 -9.41
C ILE A 218 8.93 4.69 -9.26
N ALA A 219 8.50 3.55 -8.71
CA ALA A 219 9.35 2.42 -8.41
C ALA A 219 8.89 1.13 -9.11
N PRO A 220 9.79 0.16 -9.38
CA PRO A 220 9.39 -1.17 -9.80
C PRO A 220 8.60 -1.89 -8.70
N GLN A 221 7.80 -2.88 -9.09
CA GLN A 221 7.11 -3.74 -8.15
C GLN A 221 8.11 -4.57 -7.33
N ILE A 222 7.88 -4.64 -6.01
CA ILE A 222 8.62 -5.56 -5.14
C ILE A 222 8.31 -7.03 -5.53
N GLN A 223 9.33 -7.88 -5.53
CA GLN A 223 9.16 -9.30 -5.84
C GLN A 223 8.52 -10.02 -4.64
N ASP A 224 7.74 -11.06 -4.91
CA ASP A 224 7.42 -12.10 -3.93
C ASP A 224 8.45 -13.23 -4.13
N LEU A 225 9.14 -13.61 -3.05
CA LEU A 225 10.21 -14.61 -2.99
C LEU A 225 9.89 -15.77 -2.04
N LEU A 226 8.69 -15.81 -1.47
CA LEU A 226 8.27 -16.87 -0.54
C LEU A 226 8.28 -18.23 -1.26
N GLY A 227 9.04 -19.19 -0.74
CA GLY A 227 9.23 -20.50 -1.37
C GLY A 227 10.08 -20.49 -2.65
N LYS A 228 10.80 -19.39 -2.93
CA LYS A 228 11.67 -19.22 -4.13
C LYS A 228 13.13 -18.91 -3.76
N VAL A 229 13.41 -18.75 -2.47
CA VAL A 229 14.74 -18.54 -1.89
C VAL A 229 14.88 -19.50 -0.70
N ASP A 230 16.00 -20.21 -0.65
CA ASP A 230 16.36 -21.08 0.47
C ASP A 230 17.31 -20.34 1.42
N PHE A 231 17.13 -20.53 2.72
CA PHE A 231 18.01 -20.05 3.78
C PHE A 231 18.55 -21.24 4.57
N THR A 232 19.74 -21.11 5.16
CA THR A 232 20.31 -22.19 5.98
C THR A 232 19.56 -22.36 7.30
N GLU A 233 19.63 -23.57 7.88
CA GLU A 233 19.06 -23.84 9.21
C GLU A 233 19.63 -22.91 10.28
N GLU A 234 20.90 -22.50 10.16
CA GLU A 234 21.53 -21.55 11.09
C GLU A 234 20.89 -20.16 11.00
N GLU A 235 20.62 -19.66 9.79
CA GLU A 235 19.98 -18.34 9.57
C GLU A 235 18.53 -18.33 10.07
N ILE A 236 17.75 -19.36 9.75
CA ILE A 236 16.37 -19.53 10.24
C ILE A 236 16.36 -19.65 11.78
N SER A 237 17.28 -20.44 12.34
CA SER A 237 17.44 -20.62 13.79
C SER A 237 17.84 -19.32 14.50
N ASN A 238 18.71 -18.51 13.89
CA ASN A 238 19.15 -17.23 14.44
C ASN A 238 18.04 -16.17 14.34
N MET A 239 17.38 -16.04 13.19
CA MET A 239 16.25 -15.12 13.02
C MET A 239 15.11 -15.45 14.00
N ARG A 240 14.78 -16.74 14.18
CA ARG A 240 13.78 -17.16 15.18
C ARG A 240 14.12 -16.68 16.59
N LYS A 241 15.39 -16.85 17.02
CA LYS A 241 15.87 -16.38 18.34
C LYS A 241 15.86 -14.85 18.45
N GLU A 242 15.93 -14.10 17.35
CA GLU A 242 15.82 -12.64 17.37
C GLU A 242 14.35 -12.22 17.51
N LEU A 243 13.46 -12.80 16.70
CA LEU A 243 12.01 -12.61 16.77
C LEU A 243 11.44 -12.93 18.17
N GLU A 244 11.92 -14.00 18.82
CA GLU A 244 11.55 -14.35 20.20
C GLU A 244 12.01 -13.31 21.24
N LYS A 245 13.14 -12.60 21.03
CA LYS A 245 13.59 -11.51 21.96
C LYS A 245 12.68 -10.29 21.88
N TYR A 246 12.14 -9.98 20.70
CA TYR A 246 11.27 -8.82 20.53
C TYR A 246 9.90 -9.04 21.19
N GLY A 247 9.37 -10.27 21.14
CA GLY A 247 8.01 -10.58 21.61
C GLY A 247 6.90 -9.90 20.79
N ILE A 248 7.25 -9.34 19.63
CA ILE A 248 6.37 -8.59 18.74
C ILE A 248 5.61 -9.57 17.83
N GLN A 249 4.31 -9.35 17.66
CA GLN A 249 3.56 -10.02 16.59
C GLN A 249 3.99 -9.45 15.23
N ILE A 250 4.57 -10.28 14.37
CA ILE A 250 4.97 -9.85 13.02
C ILE A 250 3.73 -9.34 12.28
N PRO A 251 3.76 -8.14 11.68
CA PRO A 251 2.62 -7.61 10.95
C PRO A 251 2.34 -8.42 9.68
N SER A 252 1.07 -8.52 9.30
CA SER A 252 0.63 -9.38 8.19
C SER A 252 1.00 -8.75 6.84
N PHE A 253 2.19 -9.04 6.33
CA PHE A 253 2.69 -8.55 5.03
C PHE A 253 1.71 -8.82 3.87
N SER A 254 1.13 -10.03 3.84
CA SER A 254 0.06 -10.45 2.92
C SER A 254 -1.20 -9.56 2.91
N LYS A 255 -1.40 -8.71 3.92
CA LYS A 255 -2.53 -7.78 4.02
C LYS A 255 -2.16 -6.33 3.68
N ILE A 256 -0.89 -6.01 3.42
CA ILE A 256 -0.46 -4.62 3.11
C ILE A 256 -1.24 -4.06 1.93
N GLY A 257 -1.38 -4.80 0.83
CA GLY A 257 -2.15 -4.33 -0.34
C GLY A 257 -3.61 -4.01 -0.02
N GLY A 258 -4.25 -4.77 0.86
CA GLY A 258 -5.63 -4.56 1.30
C GLY A 258 -5.78 -3.42 2.32
N ILE A 259 -4.84 -3.28 3.26
CA ILE A 259 -4.82 -2.18 4.24
C ILE A 259 -4.48 -0.86 3.53
N LEU A 260 -3.51 -0.87 2.61
CA LEU A 260 -3.16 0.29 1.79
C LEU A 260 -4.32 0.65 0.85
N ALA A 261 -5.10 -0.31 0.37
CA ALA A 261 -6.35 -0.02 -0.31
C ALA A 261 -7.38 0.63 0.64
N SER A 262 -7.64 0.06 1.83
CA SER A 262 -8.68 0.59 2.74
C SER A 262 -8.36 1.94 3.38
N GLU A 263 -7.08 2.22 3.66
CA GLU A 263 -6.65 3.51 4.22
C GLU A 263 -6.63 4.61 3.16
N LEU A 264 -6.40 4.26 1.89
CA LEU A 264 -6.61 5.17 0.76
C LEU A 264 -8.10 5.24 0.35
N SER A 265 -8.92 4.21 0.62
CA SER A 265 -10.31 4.17 0.15
C SER A 265 -11.29 5.03 0.94
N VAL A 266 -10.83 5.68 2.02
CA VAL A 266 -11.49 6.85 2.60
C VAL A 266 -11.71 7.95 1.55
N ASP A 267 -10.88 8.00 0.49
CA ASP A 267 -11.01 8.91 -0.64
C ASP A 267 -11.20 8.18 -2.00
N GLU A 268 -11.45 6.86 -2.04
CA GLU A 268 -11.57 6.10 -3.31
C GLU A 268 -12.70 6.64 -4.19
N ALA A 269 -13.83 7.06 -3.61
CA ALA A 269 -14.91 7.70 -4.37
C ALA A 269 -14.49 9.05 -5.01
N ALA A 270 -13.57 9.80 -4.39
CA ALA A 270 -13.10 11.09 -4.90
C ALA A 270 -11.93 10.92 -5.88
N LEU A 271 -11.02 9.97 -5.65
CA LEU A 271 -10.05 9.48 -6.63
C LEU A 271 -10.76 9.00 -7.90
N HIS A 272 -11.79 8.19 -7.75
CA HIS A 272 -12.58 7.68 -8.86
C HIS A 272 -13.31 8.81 -9.60
N ALA A 273 -13.91 9.77 -8.88
CA ALA A 273 -14.49 10.97 -9.49
C ALA A 273 -13.44 11.86 -10.19
N ALA A 274 -12.21 11.94 -9.66
CA ALA A 274 -11.11 12.67 -10.28
C ALA A 274 -10.63 12.00 -11.58
N VAL A 275 -10.50 10.67 -11.60
CA VAL A 275 -10.18 9.88 -12.80
C VAL A 275 -11.26 10.04 -13.88
N ILE A 276 -12.55 10.03 -13.50
CA ILE A 276 -13.66 10.34 -14.43
C ILE A 276 -13.53 11.77 -14.97
N ALA A 277 -13.29 12.76 -14.10
CA ALA A 277 -13.15 14.16 -14.51
C ALA A 277 -11.95 14.40 -15.46
N ILE A 278 -10.84 13.67 -15.26
CA ILE A 278 -9.69 13.65 -16.18
C ILE A 278 -10.09 13.06 -17.53
N ASN A 279 -10.77 11.91 -17.54
CA ASN A 279 -11.24 11.26 -18.77
C ASN A 279 -12.20 12.16 -19.57
N GLU A 280 -13.13 12.82 -18.88
CA GLU A 280 -14.03 13.82 -19.47
C GLU A 280 -13.26 15.02 -20.04
N ALA A 281 -12.19 15.49 -19.39
CA ALA A 281 -11.39 16.61 -19.88
C ALA A 281 -10.60 16.24 -21.14
N ILE A 282 -10.04 15.02 -21.15
CA ILE A 282 -9.34 14.44 -22.32
C ILE A 282 -10.29 14.36 -23.53
N GLU A 283 -11.53 13.87 -23.33
CA GLU A 283 -12.58 13.81 -24.37
C GLU A 283 -12.94 15.20 -24.92
N LYS A 284 -13.05 16.20 -24.03
CA LYS A 284 -13.34 17.60 -24.41
C LYS A 284 -12.17 18.26 -25.15
N GLY A 285 -11.01 17.61 -25.25
CA GLY A 285 -9.86 18.03 -26.06
C GLY A 285 -9.19 19.32 -25.60
N ASN A 286 -9.48 19.78 -24.37
CA ASN A 286 -9.05 21.08 -23.88
C ASN A 286 -7.88 20.93 -22.90
N ALA A 287 -6.65 21.21 -23.38
CA ALA A 287 -5.42 21.16 -22.60
C ALA A 287 -5.50 21.95 -21.28
N ASP A 288 -6.04 23.19 -21.31
CA ASP A 288 -6.20 24.04 -20.12
C ASP A 288 -7.14 23.42 -19.08
N GLN A 289 -8.08 22.57 -19.49
CA GLN A 289 -8.98 21.88 -18.56
C GLN A 289 -8.38 20.54 -18.09
N THR A 290 -7.74 19.81 -19.00
CA THR A 290 -7.08 18.53 -18.71
C THR A 290 -5.98 18.71 -17.67
N ILE A 291 -5.08 19.71 -17.82
CA ILE A 291 -4.03 19.98 -16.82
C ILE A 291 -4.63 20.25 -15.43
N LYS A 292 -5.70 21.06 -15.33
CA LYS A 292 -6.38 21.35 -14.06
C LYS A 292 -7.01 20.11 -13.42
N THR A 293 -7.44 19.13 -14.22
CA THR A 293 -7.93 17.85 -13.70
C THR A 293 -6.80 16.88 -13.33
N LEU A 294 -5.64 16.93 -14.01
CA LEU A 294 -4.45 16.16 -13.63
C LEU A 294 -3.81 16.70 -12.33
N GLN A 295 -3.86 18.02 -12.12
CA GLN A 295 -3.45 18.69 -10.88
C GLN A 295 -4.37 18.43 -9.66
N ASN A 296 -5.50 17.72 -9.84
CA ASN A 296 -6.42 17.46 -8.74
C ASN A 296 -5.74 16.55 -7.69
N PRO A 297 -5.57 16.98 -6.42
CA PRO A 297 -4.86 16.17 -5.42
C PRO A 297 -5.51 14.81 -5.19
N ASN A 298 -6.84 14.72 -5.29
CA ASN A 298 -7.58 13.47 -5.16
C ASN A 298 -7.28 12.48 -6.31
N ALA A 299 -6.77 12.94 -7.46
CA ALA A 299 -6.32 12.05 -8.55
C ALA A 299 -5.06 11.25 -8.19
N MET A 300 -4.35 11.62 -7.12
CA MET A 300 -3.09 10.99 -6.67
C MET A 300 -2.05 10.90 -7.79
N LEU A 301 -1.92 11.95 -8.60
CA LEU A 301 -0.95 12.04 -9.68
C LEU A 301 0.30 12.81 -9.24
N VAL A 302 1.46 12.30 -9.63
CA VAL A 302 2.79 12.87 -9.36
C VAL A 302 3.45 13.36 -10.64
N ASN A 303 4.40 14.29 -10.49
CA ASN A 303 5.20 14.85 -11.59
C ASN A 303 4.39 15.50 -12.73
N VAL A 304 3.15 15.94 -12.46
CA VAL A 304 2.39 16.79 -13.38
C VAL A 304 3.06 18.18 -13.45
N ASP A 305 3.41 18.63 -14.65
CA ASP A 305 3.98 19.95 -14.92
C ASP A 305 3.06 20.77 -15.84
N ASP A 306 2.66 21.95 -15.36
CA ASP A 306 1.74 22.87 -16.04
C ASP A 306 2.18 23.25 -17.45
N ASN A 307 3.49 23.25 -17.73
CA ASN A 307 4.04 23.62 -19.03
C ASN A 307 3.75 22.58 -20.13
N PHE A 308 3.42 21.34 -19.77
CA PHE A 308 3.24 20.22 -20.71
C PHE A 308 1.76 19.88 -20.97
N ALA A 309 0.86 20.84 -20.73
CA ALA A 309 -0.59 20.66 -20.82
C ALA A 309 -1.06 20.17 -22.22
N HIS A 310 -0.42 20.62 -23.30
CA HIS A 310 -0.76 20.20 -24.66
C HIS A 310 -0.26 18.78 -24.97
N GLU A 311 0.92 18.43 -24.48
CA GLU A 311 1.59 17.16 -24.67
C GLU A 311 0.89 16.04 -23.88
N TYR A 312 0.50 16.30 -22.62
CA TYR A 312 -0.37 15.41 -21.85
C TYR A 312 -1.72 15.21 -22.54
N GLN A 313 -2.39 16.30 -22.96
CA GLN A 313 -3.69 16.22 -23.65
C GLN A 313 -3.59 15.40 -24.94
N LYS A 314 -2.48 15.52 -25.68
CA LYS A 314 -2.24 14.73 -26.89
C LYS A 314 -2.09 13.25 -26.54
N GLU A 315 -1.06 12.90 -25.75
CA GLU A 315 -0.71 11.50 -25.42
C GLU A 315 -1.88 10.77 -24.74
N LEU A 316 -2.52 11.40 -23.75
CA LEU A 316 -3.67 10.80 -23.06
C LEU A 316 -4.86 10.59 -24.01
N SER A 317 -5.07 11.44 -25.02
CA SER A 317 -6.10 11.21 -26.02
C SER A 317 -5.75 10.09 -27.00
N GLU A 318 -4.47 9.85 -27.28
CA GLU A 318 -4.01 8.75 -28.13
C GLU A 318 -4.06 7.42 -27.37
N ALA A 319 -3.63 7.42 -26.10
CA ALA A 319 -3.75 6.29 -25.19
C ALA A 319 -5.22 5.88 -24.97
N LYS A 320 -6.13 6.85 -24.76
CA LYS A 320 -7.56 6.58 -24.59
C LYS A 320 -8.20 5.97 -25.84
N LYS A 321 -8.01 6.57 -27.02
CA LYS A 321 -8.51 6.02 -28.30
C LYS A 321 -8.03 4.58 -28.53
N LYS A 322 -6.76 4.31 -28.21
CA LYS A 322 -6.19 2.97 -28.28
C LYS A 322 -6.84 2.00 -27.28
N LYS A 323 -7.25 2.46 -26.10
CA LYS A 323 -7.99 1.64 -25.13
C LYS A 323 -9.42 1.34 -25.61
N GLU A 324 -10.14 2.35 -26.08
CA GLU A 324 -11.48 2.22 -26.70
C GLU A 324 -11.46 1.25 -27.89
N GLU A 325 -10.45 1.32 -28.76
CA GLU A 325 -10.27 0.39 -29.88
C GLU A 325 -10.03 -1.06 -29.41
N ASN A 326 -9.18 -1.25 -28.39
CA ASN A 326 -8.94 -2.58 -27.82
C ASN A 326 -10.17 -3.16 -27.08
N ALA A 327 -10.98 -2.33 -26.42
CA ALA A 327 -12.24 -2.76 -25.79
C ALA A 327 -13.24 -3.21 -26.86
N ARG A 328 -13.41 -2.41 -27.93
CA ARG A 328 -14.25 -2.78 -29.09
C ARG A 328 -13.84 -4.11 -29.71
N LEU A 329 -12.54 -4.33 -29.92
CA LEU A 329 -12.02 -5.59 -30.47
C LEU A 329 -12.21 -6.82 -29.55
N LYS A 330 -12.50 -6.64 -28.25
CA LYS A 330 -12.89 -7.73 -27.33
C LYS A 330 -14.41 -7.97 -27.28
N SER A 331 -15.21 -6.95 -27.56
CA SER A 331 -16.67 -6.95 -27.34
C SER A 331 -17.48 -7.92 -28.21
N ASP A 332 -16.86 -8.57 -29.20
CA ASP A 332 -17.45 -9.51 -30.18
C ASP A 332 -18.03 -10.82 -29.57
N SER A 333 -18.08 -10.93 -28.24
CA SER A 333 -18.56 -12.09 -27.49
C SER A 333 -19.39 -11.76 -26.22
N ILE A 334 -19.74 -10.50 -25.96
CA ILE A 334 -20.42 -10.06 -24.71
C ILE A 334 -21.68 -9.23 -25.05
N LEU A 335 -22.72 -9.34 -24.24
CA LEU A 335 -23.97 -8.59 -24.41
C LEU A 335 -23.78 -7.10 -24.06
N GLU A 336 -24.46 -6.22 -24.80
CA GLU A 336 -24.36 -4.76 -24.65
C GLU A 336 -24.68 -4.22 -23.24
N GLU A 337 -25.39 -5.01 -22.44
CA GLU A 337 -25.87 -4.71 -21.08
C GLU A 337 -24.83 -5.03 -19.98
N GLU A 338 -23.75 -5.76 -20.29
CA GLU A 338 -22.66 -6.10 -19.36
C GLU A 338 -21.37 -5.27 -19.58
N ARG A 339 -21.42 -4.21 -20.42
CA ARG A 339 -20.26 -3.34 -20.66
C ARG A 339 -19.86 -2.58 -19.41
N ASP A 340 -18.71 -2.95 -18.84
CA ASP A 340 -18.07 -2.21 -17.76
C ASP A 340 -17.53 -0.87 -18.30
N VAL A 341 -18.01 0.23 -17.71
CA VAL A 341 -17.60 1.60 -18.04
C VAL A 341 -16.08 1.80 -17.86
N TYR A 342 -15.41 0.97 -17.04
CA TYR A 342 -13.97 1.07 -16.81
C TYR A 342 -13.10 0.40 -17.90
N GLU A 343 -13.68 -0.32 -18.87
CA GLU A 343 -12.91 -0.81 -20.03
C GLU A 343 -12.57 0.31 -21.03
N GLU A 344 -13.39 1.36 -21.16
CA GLU A 344 -13.17 2.47 -22.10
C GLU A 344 -12.41 3.66 -21.47
N LEU A 345 -12.48 3.83 -20.15
CA LEU A 345 -11.81 4.92 -19.42
C LEU A 345 -10.35 4.57 -19.07
N LEU A 346 -9.44 5.56 -19.14
CA LEU A 346 -8.09 5.41 -18.58
C LEU A 346 -8.13 5.38 -17.05
N THR A 347 -7.46 4.40 -16.44
CA THR A 347 -7.25 4.31 -14.98
C THR A 347 -6.18 5.28 -14.49
N GLN A 348 -6.13 5.57 -13.18
CA GLN A 348 -5.09 6.43 -12.59
C GLN A 348 -3.67 5.95 -12.95
N ALA A 349 -3.41 4.63 -12.94
CA ALA A 349 -2.09 4.08 -13.26
C ALA A 349 -1.74 4.26 -14.76
N GLU A 350 -2.70 4.11 -15.67
CA GLU A 350 -2.52 4.41 -17.09
C GLU A 350 -2.27 5.92 -17.32
N ILE A 351 -3.00 6.79 -16.61
CA ILE A 351 -2.80 8.26 -16.68
C ILE A 351 -1.39 8.62 -16.19
N GLN A 352 -0.97 8.11 -15.03
CA GLN A 352 0.36 8.34 -14.46
C GLN A 352 1.49 7.81 -15.35
N GLY A 353 1.33 6.63 -15.95
CA GLY A 353 2.30 6.07 -16.89
C GLY A 353 2.49 6.95 -18.12
N ASN A 354 1.41 7.55 -18.64
CA ASN A 354 1.47 8.48 -19.77
C ASN A 354 2.07 9.85 -19.38
N ILE A 355 1.80 10.37 -18.17
CA ILE A 355 2.50 11.56 -17.64
C ILE A 355 4.01 11.32 -17.58
N ASN A 356 4.43 10.21 -16.96
CA ASN A 356 5.86 9.86 -16.84
C ASN A 356 6.51 9.71 -18.23
N LYS A 357 5.81 9.10 -19.20
CA LYS A 357 6.25 8.98 -20.60
C LYS A 357 6.45 10.34 -21.28
N VAL A 358 5.50 11.26 -21.13
CA VAL A 358 5.57 12.62 -21.70
C VAL A 358 6.74 13.40 -21.08
N ASN A 359 6.85 13.39 -19.75
CA ASN A 359 7.93 14.07 -19.03
C ASN A 359 9.30 13.61 -19.52
N LEU A 360 9.54 12.29 -19.52
CA LEU A 360 10.81 11.69 -19.96
C LEU A 360 11.11 12.02 -21.43
N HIS A 361 10.10 12.01 -22.31
CA HIS A 361 10.29 12.38 -23.71
C HIS A 361 10.69 13.86 -23.89
N ILE A 362 10.11 14.76 -23.08
CA ILE A 362 10.45 16.19 -23.10
C ILE A 362 11.84 16.44 -22.49
N ALA A 363 12.18 15.80 -21.37
CA ALA A 363 13.51 15.87 -20.76
C ALA A 363 14.60 15.39 -21.74
N LEU A 364 14.37 14.26 -22.42
CA LEU A 364 15.28 13.75 -23.46
C LEU A 364 15.38 14.70 -24.66
N ALA A 365 14.29 15.35 -25.07
CA ALA A 365 14.31 16.35 -26.13
C ALA A 365 15.16 17.58 -25.73
N GLN A 366 14.98 18.10 -24.51
CA GLN A 366 15.74 19.23 -23.97
C GLN A 366 17.24 18.90 -23.83
N VAL A 367 17.58 17.68 -23.39
CA VAL A 367 18.97 17.20 -23.33
C VAL A 367 19.61 17.14 -24.72
N ASN A 368 18.90 16.64 -25.73
CA ASN A 368 19.39 16.62 -27.11
C ASN A 368 19.57 18.03 -27.69
N GLU A 369 18.59 18.93 -27.49
CA GLU A 369 18.68 20.32 -27.96
C GLU A 369 19.86 21.07 -27.32
N ALA A 370 20.12 20.84 -26.02
CA ALA A 370 21.27 21.40 -25.33
C ALA A 370 22.62 20.85 -25.84
N ILE A 371 22.68 19.57 -26.25
CA ILE A 371 23.86 18.97 -26.90
C ILE A 371 24.10 19.62 -28.27
N ASP A 372 23.05 19.76 -29.10
CA ASP A 372 23.13 20.37 -30.43
C ASP A 372 23.52 21.86 -30.37
N MET A 373 23.04 22.60 -29.36
CA MET A 373 23.41 23.99 -29.10
C MET A 373 24.75 24.17 -28.37
N GLN A 374 25.36 23.10 -27.87
CA GLN A 374 26.53 23.11 -26.98
C GLN A 374 26.34 23.96 -25.69
N ASP A 375 25.11 24.03 -25.18
CA ASP A 375 24.79 24.73 -23.93
C ASP A 375 25.02 23.81 -22.72
N GLU A 376 26.20 23.91 -22.11
CA GLU A 376 26.57 23.17 -20.90
C GLU A 376 25.60 23.43 -19.72
N VAL A 377 24.95 24.60 -19.66
CA VAL A 377 24.05 24.96 -18.56
C VAL A 377 22.67 24.34 -18.76
N ALA A 378 22.12 24.40 -19.97
CA ALA A 378 20.88 23.71 -20.33
C ALA A 378 21.05 22.18 -20.25
N LEU A 379 22.19 21.65 -20.69
CA LEU A 379 22.51 20.22 -20.61
C LEU A 379 22.56 19.74 -19.16
N MET A 380 23.28 20.47 -18.30
CA MET A 380 23.31 20.16 -16.87
C MET A 380 21.96 20.38 -16.17
N ALA A 381 21.09 21.25 -16.66
CA ALA A 381 19.72 21.39 -16.14
C ALA A 381 18.83 20.19 -16.49
N GLY A 382 18.85 19.76 -17.76
CA GLY A 382 18.09 18.59 -18.23
C GLY A 382 18.55 17.29 -17.57
N LEU A 383 19.87 17.06 -17.47
CA LEU A 383 20.43 15.88 -16.79
C LEU A 383 20.14 15.81 -15.27
N ASN A 384 19.66 16.89 -14.65
CA ASN A 384 19.26 16.92 -13.24
C ASN A 384 17.73 16.83 -13.01
N ASN A 385 16.91 16.73 -14.08
CA ASN A 385 15.47 16.43 -13.99
C ASN A 385 15.11 15.36 -15.06
N PRO A 386 15.47 14.08 -14.83
CA PRO A 386 15.09 12.96 -15.70
C PRO A 386 13.59 12.60 -15.61
#